data_AF-A0A7J4J0I2-F1
#
_entry.id   AF-A0A7J4J0I2-F1
#
_cell.length_a   1.000
_cell.length_b   1.000
_cell.length_c   1.000
_cell.angle_alpha   90.00
_cell.angle_beta   90.00
_cell.angle_gamma   90.00
#
_symmetry.space_group_name_H-M   'P 1'
#
loop_
_entity.id
_entity.type
_entity.pdbx_description
1 polymer ?
#
loop_
_entity_poly.entity_id
_entity_poly.type
_entity_poly.pdbx_seq_one_letter_code
_entity_poly.pdbx_strand_id
1 'polypeptide(L)' 'MADEKILIAIFAGALAIGAMVLFFSLASQPDKLENTPSNYAQLTSKENPDDICAVPAGTDPEEWKQHLGHHPDKYAQCLE' A
#
# COMPACT_ATOMS: atom_id res chain seq x y z
N MET A 1 30.47 38.09 8.62
CA MET A 1 30.03 38.04 7.20
C MET A 1 30.41 36.67 6.69
N ALA A 2 29.44 35.85 6.29
CA ALA A 2 29.75 34.54 5.69
C ALA A 2 30.41 34.78 4.33
N ASP A 3 31.45 34.01 4.01
CA ASP A 3 32.14 34.06 2.73
C ASP A 3 31.17 33.73 1.59
N GLU A 4 31.28 34.44 0.46
CA GLU A 4 30.41 34.26 -0.72
C GLU A 4 30.37 32.79 -1.17
N LYS A 5 31.50 32.08 -1.11
CA LYS A 5 31.60 30.67 -1.48
C LYS A 5 30.87 29.77 -0.49
N ILE A 6 30.87 30.12 0.79
CA ILE A 6 30.13 29.39 1.83
C ILE A 6 28.62 29.56 1.60
N LEU A 7 28.17 30.77 1.27
CA LEU A 7 26.76 31.01 0.94
C LEU A 7 26.35 30.21 -0.31
N ILE A 8 27.14 30.22 -1.37
CA ILE A 8 26.88 29.44 -2.59
C ILE A 8 26.82 27.94 -2.28
N ALA A 9 27.74 27.41 -1.48
CA ALA A 9 27.76 26.00 -1.10
C ALA A 9 26.51 25.59 -0.32
N ILE A 10 26.04 26.44 0.59
CA ILE A 10 24.81 26.19 1.37
C ILE A 10 23.59 26.16 0.45
N PHE A 11 23.44 27.13 -0.46
CA PHE A 11 22.31 27.16 -1.38
C PHE A 11 22.33 25.99 -2.36
N ALA A 12 23.49 25.65 -2.92
CA ALA A 12 23.64 24.51 -3.81
C ALA A 12 23.32 23.18 -3.09
N GLY A 13 23.78 23.03 -1.84
CA GLY A 13 23.47 21.87 -1.01
C GLY A 13 21.97 21.75 -0.70
N ALA A 14 21.32 22.85 -0.30
CA ALA A 14 19.89 22.86 -0.03
C ALA A 14 19.06 22.53 -1.28
N LEU A 15 19.45 23.05 -2.45
CA LEU A 15 18.79 22.78 -3.71
C LEU A 15 18.94 21.31 -4.13
N ALA A 16 20.15 20.73 -3.98
CA ALA A 16 20.39 19.32 -4.28
C ALA A 16 19.57 18.38 -3.38
N ILE A 17 19.52 18.66 -2.08
CA ILE A 17 18.71 17.89 -1.12
C ILE A 17 17.21 18.03 -1.45
N GLY A 18 16.73 19.25 -1.73
CA GLY A 18 15.35 19.49 -2.11
C GLY A 18 14.95 18.74 -3.39
N ALA A 19 15.81 18.76 -4.42
CA ALA A 19 15.58 18.02 -5.65
C ALA A 19 15.57 16.50 -5.42
N MET A 20 16.44 15.98 -4.56
CA MET A 20 16.47 14.56 -4.20
C MET A 20 15.17 14.13 -3.49
N VAL A 21 14.70 14.90 -2.50
CA VAL A 21 13.44 14.61 -1.79
C VAL A 21 12.25 14.61 -2.75
N LEU A 22 12.17 15.59 -3.66
CA LEU A 22 11.10 15.66 -4.66
C LEU A 22 11.13 14.47 -5.62
N PHE A 23 12.31 14.10 -6.10
CA PHE A 23 12.48 12.96 -7.00
C PHE A 23 12.01 11.65 -6.36
N PHE A 24 12.45 11.34 -5.14
CA PHE A 24 12.01 10.13 -4.44
C PHE A 24 10.51 10.17 -4.12
N SER A 25 9.95 11.33 -3.75
CA SER A 25 8.52 11.46 -3.48
C SER A 25 7.64 11.18 -4.70
N LEU A 26 8.09 11.60 -5.90
CA LEU A 26 7.39 11.26 -7.15
C LEU A 26 7.60 9.81 -7.56
N ALA A 27 8.83 9.29 -7.42
CA ALA A 27 9.17 7.93 -7.84
C ALA A 27 8.56 6.84 -6.96
N SER A 28 8.23 7.16 -5.70
CA SER A 28 7.69 6.21 -4.72
C SER A 28 6.17 6.28 -4.55
N GLN A 29 5.43 6.92 -5.46
CA GLN A 29 3.98 6.81 -5.44
C GLN A 29 3.60 5.36 -5.79
N PRO A 30 2.91 4.63 -4.88
CA PRO A 30 2.40 3.31 -5.24
C PRO A 30 1.44 3.47 -6.41
N ASP A 31 1.45 2.51 -7.33
CA ASP A 31 0.47 2.48 -8.40
C ASP A 31 -0.92 2.57 -7.78
N LYS A 32 -1.71 3.54 -8.26
CA LYS A 32 -3.07 3.73 -7.78
C LYS A 32 -3.83 2.43 -8.06
N LEU A 33 -4.37 1.80 -7.02
CA LEU A 33 -5.22 0.62 -7.21
C LEU A 33 -6.41 1.00 -8.10
N GLU A 34 -6.44 0.46 -9.30
CA GLU A 34 -7.57 0.63 -10.22
C GLU A 34 -8.63 -0.43 -9.94
N ASN A 35 -9.91 -0.04 -10.02
CA ASN A 35 -11.01 -1.00 -9.89
C ASN A 35 -11.19 -1.74 -11.22
N THR A 36 -10.35 -2.74 -11.45
CA THR A 36 -10.38 -3.59 -12.63
C THR A 36 -10.72 -5.03 -12.24
N PRO A 37 -11.31 -5.83 -13.15
CA PRO A 37 -11.56 -7.25 -12.90
C PRO A 37 -10.29 -8.04 -12.53
N SER A 38 -9.13 -7.66 -13.09
CA SER A 38 -7.86 -8.31 -12.79
C SER A 38 -7.39 -8.04 -11.35
N ASN A 39 -7.51 -6.80 -10.88
CA ASN A 39 -7.14 -6.43 -9.51
C ASN A 39 -8.09 -7.08 -8.50
N TYR A 40 -9.38 -7.12 -8.80
CA TYR A 40 -10.35 -7.84 -7.98
C TYR A 40 -9.97 -9.33 -7.86
N ALA A 41 -9.72 -9.99 -8.99
CA ALA A 41 -9.36 -11.42 -9.00
C ALA A 41 -8.07 -11.71 -8.22
N GLN A 42 -7.07 -10.83 -8.24
CA GLN A 42 -5.87 -10.99 -7.42
C GLN A 42 -6.18 -10.92 -5.92
N LEU A 43 -6.98 -9.94 -5.51
CA LEU A 43 -7.34 -9.72 -4.10
C LEU A 43 -8.25 -10.82 -3.54
N THR A 44 -9.10 -11.40 -4.37
CA THR A 44 -9.99 -12.51 -3.98
C THR A 44 -9.43 -13.89 -4.33
N SER A 45 -8.21 -13.99 -4.87
CA SER A 45 -7.66 -15.25 -5.42
C SER A 45 -7.51 -16.38 -4.41
N LYS A 46 -7.39 -16.04 -3.12
CA LYS A 46 -7.28 -17.00 -2.03
C LYS A 46 -8.64 -17.43 -1.48
N GLU A 47 -9.72 -16.74 -1.83
CA GLU A 47 -11.05 -17.11 -1.40
C GLU A 47 -11.45 -18.46 -2.02
N ASN A 48 -12.07 -19.31 -1.21
CA ASN A 48 -12.67 -20.52 -1.74
C ASN A 48 -13.99 -20.14 -2.44
N PRO A 49 -14.14 -20.38 -3.75
CA PRO A 49 -15.32 -19.99 -4.51
C PRO A 49 -16.59 -20.75 -4.09
N ASP A 50 -16.43 -21.94 -3.49
CA ASP A 50 -17.54 -22.78 -3.05
C ASP A 50 -17.95 -22.49 -1.60
N ASP A 51 -17.02 -21.95 -0.80
CA ASP A 51 -17.23 -21.58 0.61
C ASP A 51 -16.40 -20.36 0.98
N ILE A 52 -17.03 -19.19 0.88
CA ILE A 52 -16.41 -17.90 1.16
C ILE A 52 -15.98 -17.73 2.63
N CYS A 53 -16.48 -18.57 3.53
CA CYS A 53 -16.13 -18.54 4.95
C CYS A 53 -14.94 -19.45 5.28
N ALA A 54 -14.59 -20.39 4.38
CA ALA A 54 -13.49 -21.32 4.59
C ALA A 54 -12.15 -20.61 4.67
N VAL A 55 -11.35 -20.98 5.67
CA VAL A 55 -9.97 -20.50 5.81
C VAL A 55 -9.14 -21.05 4.62
N PRO A 56 -8.49 -20.19 3.83
CA PRO A 56 -7.66 -20.63 2.71
C PRO A 56 -6.47 -21.47 3.18
N ALA A 57 -6.01 -22.39 2.34
CA ALA A 57 -4.86 -23.23 2.65
C ALA A 57 -3.61 -22.38 2.94
N GLY A 58 -2.98 -22.61 4.10
CA GLY A 58 -1.78 -21.90 4.53
C GLY A 58 -2.04 -20.52 5.15
N THR A 59 -3.30 -20.10 5.32
CA THR A 59 -3.68 -18.90 6.06
C THR A 59 -3.99 -19.25 7.51
N ASP A 60 -3.58 -18.39 8.44
CA ASP A 60 -3.94 -18.53 9.85
C ASP A 60 -5.44 -18.25 10.07
N PRO A 61 -6.18 -19.07 10.85
CA PRO A 61 -7.60 -18.85 11.07
C PRO A 61 -7.95 -17.53 11.77
N GLU A 62 -7.11 -17.03 12.69
CA GLU A 62 -7.39 -15.77 13.38
C GLU A 62 -7.17 -14.58 12.44
N GLU A 63 -6.12 -14.64 11.61
CA GLU A 63 -5.89 -13.67 10.53
C GLU A 63 -7.04 -13.66 9.52
N TRP A 64 -7.55 -14.84 9.14
CA TRP A 64 -8.70 -14.92 8.24
C TRP A 64 -9.95 -14.30 8.86
N LYS A 65 -10.22 -14.55 10.15
CA LYS A 65 -11.34 -13.92 10.85
C LYS A 65 -11.23 -12.39 10.88
N GLN A 66 -10.03 -11.85 11.04
CA GLN A 66 -9.80 -10.41 10.96
C GLN A 66 -10.01 -9.86 9.54
N HIS A 67 -9.58 -10.60 8.51
CA HIS A 67 -9.85 -10.25 7.11
C HIS A 67 -11.35 -10.20 6.82
N LEU A 68 -12.12 -11.20 7.25
CA LEU A 68 -13.57 -11.24 7.08
C LEU A 68 -14.24 -10.03 7.75
N GLY A 69 -13.74 -9.63 8.93
CA GLY A 69 -14.22 -8.44 9.65
C GLY A 69 -13.99 -7.09 8.95
N HIS A 70 -13.10 -7.04 7.95
CA HIS A 70 -12.84 -5.82 7.16
C HIS A 70 -13.93 -5.53 6.12
N HIS A 71 -14.65 -6.56 5.67
CA HIS A 71 -15.73 -6.46 4.67
C HIS A 71 -17.00 -7.15 5.18
N PRO A 72 -17.63 -6.63 6.25
CA PRO A 72 -18.81 -7.26 6.86
C PRO A 72 -20.03 -7.27 5.94
N ASP A 73 -20.08 -6.42 4.92
CA ASP A 73 -21.08 -6.43 3.86
C ASP A 73 -20.99 -7.68 2.96
N LYS A 74 -19.76 -8.14 2.69
CA LYS A 74 -19.49 -9.34 1.88
C LYS A 74 -19.54 -10.62 2.72
N TYR A 75 -19.02 -10.57 3.94
CA TYR A 75 -18.78 -11.74 4.79
C TYR A 75 -19.71 -11.83 6.00
N ALA A 76 -20.87 -11.15 5.98
CA ALA A 76 -21.83 -11.15 7.09
C ALA A 76 -22.13 -12.57 7.59
N GLN A 77 -22.42 -13.49 6.67
CA GLN A 77 -22.73 -14.90 6.96
C GLN A 77 -21.55 -15.71 7.56
N CYS A 78 -20.33 -15.19 7.51
CA CYS A 78 -19.13 -15.84 8.04
C CYS A 78 -18.75 -15.37 9.44
N LEU A 79 -19.40 -14.31 9.95
CA LEU A 79 -19.08 -13.66 11.21
C LEU A 79 -20.16 -13.88 12.29
N GLU A 80 -21.22 -14.64 11.97
CA GLU A 80 -22.30 -15.02 12.88
C GLU A 80 -21.92 -16.15 13.84
#